data_AF-A0A928ZVI4-F1
#
_entry.id   AF-A0A928ZVI4-F1
#
_cell.length_a   1.000
_cell.length_b   1.000
_cell.length_c   1.000
_cell.angle_alpha   90.00
_cell.angle_beta   90.00
_cell.angle_gamma   90.00
#
_symmetry.space_group_name_H-M   'P 1'
#
loop_
_entity.id
_entity.type
_entity.pdbx_description
1 polymer ?
#
loop_
_entity_poly.entity_id
_entity_poly.type
_entity_poly.pdbx_seq_one_letter_code
_entity_poly.pdbx_strand_id
1 'polypeptide(L)'
;MAANLEKMLQFIDEYQQQHPQKSSIQIVRSLRAYTRASYANKFWEIVAGSNPDFIKGELDDQTVVLMEQSIDFAHFMAALSDQTWGGNLQSTLSDGILWLSSKLVTGRGYDSREYTAAIGDTAQPIEVYLDKYGRQTYQPDQLTDLLHKFASDQDYASDLVAFAVGRLLYKNPALSVKAAILEASGFNYADTVRHYLTKMFDAQMSPKGDIVNGADVRTRIYERIRAYLLIKRDVISGSVFRRTYRKRIRPALINQASDHFIRHLQQALVSSHP
;
A
#
# COMPACT_ATOMS: atom_id res chain seq x y z
N MET A 1 12.31 -23.54 2.02
CA MET A 1 11.94 -22.17 2.40
C MET A 1 13.24 -21.40 2.61
N ALA A 2 13.41 -20.19 2.08
CA ALA A 2 14.68 -19.46 2.18
C ALA A 2 14.96 -19.05 3.64
N ALA A 3 16.24 -19.08 4.07
CA ALA A 3 16.65 -18.80 5.45
C ALA A 3 16.15 -17.44 5.99
N ASN A 4 16.03 -16.44 5.11
CA ASN A 4 15.52 -15.11 5.48
C ASN A 4 14.04 -15.14 5.89
N LEU A 5 13.18 -15.83 5.13
CA LEU A 5 11.75 -15.93 5.44
C LEU A 5 11.53 -16.64 6.78
N GLU A 6 12.25 -17.74 7.01
CA GLU A 6 12.17 -18.49 8.28
C GLU A 6 12.54 -17.61 9.49
N LYS A 7 13.65 -16.85 9.38
CA LYS A 7 14.06 -15.89 10.41
C LYS A 7 12.96 -14.85 10.69
N MET A 8 12.38 -14.26 9.65
CA MET A 8 11.33 -13.25 9.80
C MET A 8 10.06 -13.83 10.44
N LEU A 9 9.64 -15.01 9.99
CA LEU A 9 8.47 -15.70 10.55
C LEU A 9 8.69 -16.11 12.01
N GLN A 10 9.91 -16.52 12.37
CA GLN A 10 10.27 -16.85 13.74
C GLN A 10 10.14 -15.61 14.64
N PHE A 11 10.67 -14.46 14.22
CA PHE A 11 10.52 -13.21 14.95
C PHE A 11 9.05 -12.82 15.17
N ILE A 12 8.21 -12.95 14.13
CA ILE A 12 6.77 -12.67 14.20
C ILE A 12 6.07 -13.60 15.20
N ASP A 13 6.41 -14.88 15.19
CA ASP A 13 5.85 -15.89 16.09
C ASP A 13 6.22 -15.60 17.54
N GLU A 14 7.50 -15.35 17.82
CA GLU A 14 7.99 -14.96 19.14
C GLU A 14 7.33 -13.68 19.65
N TYR A 15 7.21 -12.66 18.80
CA TYR A 15 6.51 -11.42 19.14
C TYR A 15 5.05 -11.68 19.49
N GLN A 16 4.35 -12.53 18.73
CA GLN A 16 2.94 -12.84 18.99
C GLN A 16 2.78 -13.66 20.28
N GLN A 17 3.67 -14.61 20.57
CA GLN A 17 3.67 -15.40 21.80
C GLN A 17 3.90 -14.55 23.05
N GLN A 18 4.70 -13.49 22.94
CA GLN A 18 4.91 -12.51 24.02
C GLN A 18 3.70 -11.59 24.25
N HIS A 19 2.73 -11.57 23.34
CA HIS A 19 1.55 -10.71 23.39
C HIS A 19 0.24 -11.48 23.14
N PRO A 20 -0.07 -12.53 23.92
CA PRO A 20 -1.20 -13.43 23.66
C PRO A 20 -2.58 -12.74 23.71
N GLN A 21 -2.67 -11.58 24.37
CA GLN A 21 -3.88 -10.76 24.47
C GLN A 21 -4.14 -9.88 23.23
N LYS A 22 -3.15 -9.71 22.34
CA LYS A 22 -3.30 -8.92 21.13
C LYS A 22 -3.85 -9.78 19.99
N SER A 23 -4.83 -9.25 19.25
CA SER A 23 -5.27 -9.86 17.99
C SER A 23 -4.19 -9.76 16.91
N SER A 24 -4.23 -10.62 15.89
CA SER A 24 -3.24 -10.58 14.81
C SER A 24 -3.22 -9.26 14.05
N ILE A 25 -4.34 -8.54 13.95
CA ILE A 25 -4.39 -7.16 13.44
C ILE A 25 -3.53 -6.21 14.30
N GLN A 26 -3.66 -6.28 15.62
CA GLN A 26 -2.86 -5.46 16.54
C GLN A 26 -1.38 -5.84 16.52
N ILE A 27 -1.08 -7.13 16.32
CA ILE A 27 0.28 -7.64 16.14
C ILE A 27 0.92 -7.03 14.89
N VAL A 28 0.29 -7.14 13.71
CA VAL A 28 0.80 -6.55 12.46
C VAL A 28 1.11 -5.06 12.64
N ARG A 29 0.19 -4.29 13.23
CA ARG A 29 0.39 -2.85 13.44
C ARG A 29 1.57 -2.56 14.35
N SER A 30 1.78 -3.37 15.39
CA SER A 30 2.92 -3.25 16.29
C SER A 30 4.24 -3.62 15.58
N LEU A 31 4.21 -4.61 14.68
CA LEU A 31 5.39 -5.07 13.94
C LEU A 31 5.94 -4.01 12.99
N ARG A 32 5.16 -2.99 12.60
CA ARG A 32 5.65 -1.85 11.81
C ARG A 32 6.83 -1.13 12.47
N ALA A 33 6.86 -1.02 13.80
CA ALA A 33 7.99 -0.42 14.53
C ALA A 33 9.31 -1.18 14.39
N TYR A 34 9.26 -2.41 13.87
CA TYR A 34 10.43 -3.25 13.63
C TYR A 34 10.90 -3.24 12.18
N THR A 35 10.32 -2.39 11.33
CA THR A 35 10.67 -2.25 9.90
C THR A 35 11.68 -1.11 9.70
N ARG A 36 11.32 -0.02 8.99
CA ARG A 36 12.15 1.17 8.77
C ARG A 36 11.56 2.37 9.50
N ALA A 37 12.44 3.24 10.00
CA ALA A 37 12.01 4.50 10.64
C ALA A 37 11.17 5.37 9.70
N SER A 38 11.43 5.35 8.39
CA SER A 38 10.67 6.10 7.39
C SER A 38 9.21 5.65 7.25
N TYR A 39 8.88 4.41 7.62
CA TYR A 39 7.50 3.91 7.59
C TYR A 39 6.67 4.36 8.80
N ALA A 40 7.31 4.79 9.88
CA ALA A 40 6.66 5.36 11.05
C ALA A 40 6.47 6.88 10.91
N ASN A 41 5.67 7.32 9.93
CA ASN A 41 5.46 8.74 9.64
C ASN A 41 4.14 9.31 10.21
N LYS A 42 4.05 10.63 10.32
CA LYS A 42 2.88 11.34 10.87
C LYS A 42 1.58 11.07 10.11
N PHE A 43 1.65 10.78 8.81
CA PHE A 43 0.44 10.42 8.06
C PHE A 43 -0.09 9.06 8.50
N TRP A 44 0.81 8.09 8.67
CA TRP A 44 0.47 6.79 9.23
C TRP A 44 -0.04 6.92 10.67
N GLU A 45 0.56 7.76 11.51
CA GLU A 45 0.06 8.04 12.87
C GLU A 45 -1.43 8.41 12.87
N ILE A 46 -1.81 9.30 11.96
CA ILE A 46 -3.18 9.79 11.84
C ILE A 46 -4.09 8.66 11.36
N VAL A 47 -3.70 7.95 10.31
CA VAL A 47 -4.46 6.82 9.75
C VAL A 47 -4.64 5.70 10.78
N ALA A 48 -3.56 5.33 11.48
CA ALA A 48 -3.53 4.25 12.43
C ALA A 48 -3.98 4.67 13.85
N GLY A 49 -4.28 5.94 14.07
CA GLY A 49 -4.58 6.47 15.41
C GLY A 49 -3.43 6.35 16.41
N SER A 50 -2.25 5.88 15.99
CA SER A 50 -1.05 5.75 16.81
C SER A 50 0.12 5.45 15.90
N ASN A 51 1.26 6.07 16.14
CA ASN A 51 2.52 5.68 15.52
C ASN A 51 3.30 4.87 16.55
N PRO A 52 3.60 3.59 16.31
CA PRO A 52 4.53 2.91 17.19
C PRO A 52 5.91 3.54 16.92
N ASP A 53 6.57 4.00 17.99
CA ASP A 53 7.94 4.51 17.88
C ASP A 53 8.82 3.44 17.25
N PHE A 54 9.72 3.83 16.35
CA PHE A 54 10.69 2.89 15.78
C PHE A 54 11.53 2.27 16.89
N ILE A 55 11.57 0.94 16.95
CA ILE A 55 12.32 0.21 17.98
C ILE A 55 13.65 -0.27 17.40
N LYS A 56 13.60 -1.08 16.34
CA LYS A 56 14.78 -1.70 15.72
C LYS A 56 14.42 -2.35 14.38
N GLY A 57 15.28 -2.26 13.37
CA GLY A 57 15.04 -2.85 12.04
C GLY A 57 15.23 -4.37 11.96
N GLU A 58 14.64 -5.14 12.88
CA GLU A 58 14.73 -6.62 12.85
C GLU A 58 14.06 -7.23 11.62
N LEU A 59 13.08 -6.53 11.05
CA LEU A 59 12.38 -6.89 9.81
C LEU A 59 12.91 -6.14 8.58
N ASP A 60 14.02 -5.40 8.72
CA ASP A 60 14.60 -4.57 7.68
C ASP A 60 15.61 -5.32 6.78
N ASP A 61 15.78 -4.82 5.55
CA ASP A 61 16.81 -5.23 4.57
C ASP A 61 16.83 -6.73 4.21
N GLN A 62 15.67 -7.38 4.27
CA GLN A 62 15.52 -8.76 3.82
C GLN A 62 14.61 -8.83 2.59
N THR A 63 15.19 -9.27 1.47
CA THR A 63 14.39 -9.77 0.35
C THR A 63 13.97 -11.21 0.65
N VAL A 64 12.68 -11.49 0.50
CA VAL A 64 12.12 -12.85 0.60
C VAL A 64 11.28 -13.16 -0.62
N VAL A 65 11.01 -14.44 -0.85
CA VAL A 65 10.14 -14.89 -1.94
C VAL A 65 8.81 -15.35 -1.36
N LEU A 66 7.70 -14.72 -1.78
CA LEU A 66 6.33 -15.11 -1.48
C LEU A 66 5.50 -15.08 -2.77
N MET A 67 4.64 -16.08 -2.99
CA MET A 67 3.86 -16.21 -4.25
C MET A 67 4.77 -16.15 -5.51
N GLU A 68 5.96 -16.75 -5.41
CA GLU A 68 6.99 -16.71 -6.47
C GLU A 68 7.53 -15.31 -6.80
N GLN A 69 7.15 -14.28 -6.05
CA GLN A 69 7.64 -12.91 -6.21
C GLN A 69 8.72 -12.59 -5.19
N SER A 70 9.77 -11.91 -5.64
CA SER A 70 10.75 -11.27 -4.77
C SER A 70 10.11 -10.02 -4.16
N ILE A 71 9.99 -9.98 -2.83
CA ILE A 71 9.39 -8.86 -2.09
C ILE A 71 10.40 -8.28 -1.10
N ASP A 72 10.24 -7.01 -0.76
CA ASP A 72 10.92 -6.37 0.37
C ASP A 72 10.10 -6.65 1.63
N PHE A 73 10.66 -7.37 2.60
CA PHE A 73 9.88 -7.78 3.77
C PHE A 73 9.49 -6.62 4.68
N ALA A 74 10.33 -5.59 4.78
CA ALA A 74 10.04 -4.40 5.58
C ALA A 74 8.89 -3.62 4.94
N HIS A 75 8.94 -3.46 3.62
CA HIS A 75 7.86 -2.87 2.84
C HIS A 75 6.57 -3.68 3.01
N PHE A 76 6.63 -5.00 2.80
CA PHE A 76 5.49 -5.90 2.95
C PHE A 76 4.83 -5.78 4.33
N MET A 77 5.60 -5.74 5.42
CA MET A 77 5.04 -5.59 6.76
C MET A 77 4.41 -4.20 6.99
N ALA A 78 5.00 -3.15 6.41
CA ALA A 78 4.40 -1.82 6.40
C ALA A 78 3.07 -1.82 5.62
N ALA A 79 3.06 -2.33 4.39
CA ALA A 79 1.88 -2.45 3.56
C ALA A 79 0.81 -3.38 4.19
N LEU A 80 1.20 -4.41 4.93
CA LEU A 80 0.26 -5.29 5.64
C LEU A 80 -0.38 -4.56 6.81
N SER A 81 0.39 -3.77 7.55
CA SER A 81 -0.14 -2.87 8.58
C SER A 81 -1.18 -1.92 8.02
N ASP A 82 -0.93 -1.39 6.83
CA ASP A 82 -1.84 -0.52 6.10
C ASP A 82 -3.17 -1.20 5.72
N GLN A 83 -3.15 -2.52 5.49
CA GLN A 83 -4.38 -3.27 5.24
C GLN A 83 -5.28 -3.37 6.48
N THR A 84 -4.78 -3.15 7.69
CA THR A 84 -5.47 -3.49 8.94
C THR A 84 -6.34 -2.35 9.54
N TRP A 85 -7.32 -1.87 8.78
CA TRP A 85 -8.49 -1.09 9.25
C TRP A 85 -9.03 -1.44 10.66
N GLY A 86 -9.39 -0.43 11.45
CA GLY A 86 -10.22 -0.59 12.65
C GLY A 86 -9.54 -1.23 13.87
N GLY A 87 -8.21 -1.20 13.94
CA GLY A 87 -7.45 -1.81 15.05
C GLY A 87 -7.72 -1.21 16.44
N ASN A 88 -8.28 0.02 16.51
CA ASN A 88 -8.79 0.65 17.72
C ASN A 88 -9.82 1.76 17.38
N LEU A 89 -10.46 2.34 18.41
CA LEU A 89 -11.46 3.41 18.25
C LEU A 89 -10.91 4.63 17.49
N GLN A 90 -9.67 5.03 17.77
CA GLN A 90 -9.05 6.20 17.17
C GLN A 90 -8.81 5.99 15.67
N SER A 91 -8.32 4.82 15.25
CA SER A 91 -8.17 4.51 13.83
C SER A 91 -9.52 4.47 13.11
N THR A 92 -10.56 3.91 13.74
CA THR A 92 -11.91 3.90 13.15
C THR A 92 -12.44 5.31 12.92
N LEU A 93 -12.19 6.24 13.86
CA LEU A 93 -12.54 7.66 13.68
C LEU A 93 -11.73 8.32 12.56
N SER A 94 -10.42 8.10 12.53
CA SER A 94 -9.54 8.60 11.46
C SER A 94 -9.97 8.10 10.09
N ASP A 95 -10.32 6.83 9.97
CA ASP A 95 -10.84 6.24 8.73
C ASP A 95 -12.16 6.86 8.31
N GLY A 96 -13.06 7.14 9.25
CA GLY A 96 -14.29 7.89 8.98
C GLY A 96 -14.02 9.31 8.44
N ILE A 97 -13.02 10.00 8.98
CA ILE A 97 -12.59 11.32 8.51
C ILE A 97 -11.99 11.22 7.11
N LEU A 98 -11.16 10.21 6.83
CA LEU A 98 -10.58 9.95 5.51
C LEU A 98 -11.66 9.66 4.48
N TRP A 99 -12.63 8.81 4.82
CA TRP A 99 -13.77 8.48 3.98
C TRP A 99 -14.63 9.71 3.65
N LEU A 100 -14.90 10.57 4.65
CA LEU A 100 -15.67 11.79 4.41
C LEU A 100 -14.90 12.79 3.55
N SER A 101 -13.61 13.00 3.86
CA SER A 101 -12.75 13.95 3.16
C SER A 101 -12.58 13.56 1.69
N SER A 102 -12.37 12.28 1.43
CA SER A 102 -12.28 11.72 0.10
C SER A 102 -13.57 11.86 -0.69
N LYS A 103 -14.71 11.61 -0.05
CA LYS A 103 -16.02 11.81 -0.68
C LYS A 103 -16.26 13.26 -1.06
N LEU A 104 -15.83 14.22 -0.24
CA LEU A 104 -15.94 15.65 -0.55
C LEU A 104 -15.04 16.07 -1.72
N VAL A 105 -13.84 15.48 -1.84
CA VAL A 105 -12.84 15.89 -2.83
C VAL A 105 -12.98 15.16 -4.18
N THR A 106 -13.52 13.94 -4.17
CA THR A 106 -13.59 13.06 -5.34
C THR A 106 -14.99 12.54 -5.67
N GLY A 107 -15.98 12.78 -4.79
CA GLY A 107 -17.30 12.18 -4.91
C GLY A 107 -17.37 10.73 -4.41
N ARG A 108 -16.24 10.11 -4.01
CA ARG A 108 -16.16 8.73 -3.52
C ARG A 108 -15.45 8.67 -2.18
N GLY A 109 -15.99 7.86 -1.27
CA GLY A 109 -15.39 7.64 0.04
C GLY A 109 -14.40 6.49 -0.03
N TYR A 110 -13.15 6.78 0.28
CA TYR A 110 -12.03 5.85 0.30
C TYR A 110 -11.54 5.65 1.74
N ASP A 111 -11.20 4.42 2.10
CA ASP A 111 -10.60 4.09 3.40
C ASP A 111 -9.07 4.07 3.36
N SER A 112 -8.43 3.93 4.53
CA SER A 112 -6.96 3.94 4.66
C SER A 112 -6.24 2.91 3.81
N ARG A 113 -6.81 1.72 3.63
CA ARG A 113 -6.22 0.64 2.82
C ARG A 113 -6.15 1.01 1.35
N GLU A 114 -7.10 1.83 0.91
CA GLU A 114 -7.19 2.36 -0.44
C GLU A 114 -6.25 3.55 -0.68
N TYR A 115 -5.57 4.03 0.37
CA TYR A 115 -4.70 5.20 0.35
C TYR A 115 -3.22 4.90 0.53
N THR A 116 -2.85 3.97 1.40
CA THR A 116 -1.49 4.01 1.97
C THR A 116 -0.51 3.00 1.36
N ALA A 117 -0.99 1.83 0.90
CA ALA A 117 -0.20 0.78 0.23
C ALA A 117 0.15 1.18 -1.22
N ALA A 118 -0.10 0.34 -2.23
CA ALA A 118 0.26 0.61 -3.64
C ALA A 118 -0.16 1.98 -4.21
N ILE A 119 -1.28 2.55 -3.75
CA ILE A 119 -1.66 3.93 -4.12
C ILE A 119 -0.73 4.97 -3.51
N GLY A 120 -0.36 4.80 -2.23
CA GLY A 120 0.57 5.66 -1.52
C GLY A 120 1.96 5.61 -2.15
N ASP A 121 2.44 4.42 -2.47
CA ASP A 121 3.69 4.21 -3.21
C ASP A 121 3.69 4.86 -4.58
N THR A 122 2.58 4.72 -5.32
CA THR A 122 2.45 5.36 -6.63
C THR A 122 2.37 6.89 -6.52
N ALA A 123 1.82 7.41 -5.44
CA ALA A 123 1.63 8.86 -5.24
C ALA A 123 2.85 9.56 -4.62
N GLN A 124 3.62 8.88 -3.75
CA GLN A 124 4.78 9.46 -3.08
C GLN A 124 5.86 10.02 -4.03
N PRO A 125 6.23 9.37 -5.15
CA PRO A 125 7.09 9.93 -6.19
C PRO A 125 6.64 11.31 -6.68
N ILE A 126 5.32 11.51 -6.82
CA ILE A 126 4.76 12.80 -7.22
C ILE A 126 4.98 13.83 -6.13
N GLU A 127 4.83 13.49 -4.85
CA GLU A 127 5.13 14.41 -3.74
C GLU A 127 6.59 14.85 -3.76
N VAL A 128 7.51 13.89 -3.86
CA VAL A 128 8.95 14.15 -3.92
C VAL A 128 9.29 15.02 -5.14
N TYR A 129 8.69 14.70 -6.30
CA TYR A 129 8.84 15.50 -7.51
C TYR A 129 8.33 16.93 -7.30
N LEU A 130 7.17 17.11 -6.69
CA LEU A 130 6.56 18.42 -6.48
C LEU A 130 7.33 19.29 -5.48
N ASP A 131 7.93 18.68 -4.47
CA ASP A 131 8.73 19.39 -3.48
C ASP A 131 10.12 19.76 -4.04
N LYS A 132 10.71 18.92 -4.91
CA LYS A 132 12.03 19.21 -5.53
C LYS A 132 11.95 20.06 -6.81
N TYR A 133 11.00 19.76 -7.68
CA TYR A 133 10.90 20.29 -9.05
C TYR A 133 9.58 21.00 -9.35
N GLY A 134 8.61 21.04 -8.44
CA GLY A 134 7.23 21.45 -8.74
C GLY A 134 7.02 22.91 -9.20
N ARG A 135 8.07 23.74 -9.20
CA ARG A 135 8.06 25.11 -9.77
C ARG A 135 8.58 25.16 -11.21
N GLN A 136 9.21 24.10 -11.69
CA GLN A 136 9.83 24.03 -13.01
C GLN A 136 8.84 23.51 -14.07
N THR A 137 9.29 23.52 -15.33
CA THR A 137 8.64 22.77 -16.41
C THR A 137 8.61 21.28 -16.04
N TYR A 138 7.56 20.57 -16.46
CA TYR A 138 7.44 19.15 -16.16
C TYR A 138 8.54 18.36 -16.89
N GLN A 139 9.26 17.53 -16.14
CA GLN A 139 10.37 16.70 -16.58
C GLN A 139 9.97 15.23 -16.36
N PRO A 140 9.47 14.53 -17.40
CA PRO A 140 8.93 13.17 -17.25
C PRO A 140 9.98 12.17 -16.76
N ASP A 141 11.23 12.29 -17.21
CA ASP A 141 12.31 11.36 -16.84
C ASP A 141 12.61 11.41 -15.34
N GLN A 142 12.61 12.61 -14.74
CA GLN A 142 12.79 12.78 -13.30
C GLN A 142 11.67 12.12 -12.48
N LEU A 143 10.43 12.12 -12.99
CA LEU A 143 9.35 11.39 -12.33
C LEU A 143 9.48 9.88 -12.54
N THR A 144 9.91 9.42 -13.71
CA THR A 144 10.21 8.00 -13.97
C THR A 144 11.26 7.47 -12.99
N ASP A 145 12.36 8.20 -12.79
CA ASP A 145 13.41 7.81 -11.85
C ASP A 145 12.89 7.69 -10.42
N LEU A 146 12.01 8.61 -10.01
CA LEU A 146 11.37 8.56 -8.70
C LEU A 146 10.38 7.39 -8.58
N LEU A 147 9.62 7.09 -9.64
CA LEU A 147 8.72 5.93 -9.67
C LEU A 147 9.51 4.62 -9.55
N HIS A 148 10.61 4.45 -10.30
CA HIS A 148 11.46 3.26 -10.16
C HIS A 148 12.10 3.13 -8.78
N LYS A 149 12.38 4.25 -8.11
CA LYS A 149 13.03 4.26 -6.80
C LYS A 149 12.06 3.98 -5.63
N PHE A 150 10.83 4.47 -5.70
CA PHE A 150 9.90 4.45 -4.57
C PHE A 150 8.62 3.63 -4.84
N ALA A 151 8.43 3.16 -6.07
CA ALA A 151 7.30 2.34 -6.52
C ALA A 151 7.83 1.30 -7.53
N SER A 152 8.83 0.54 -7.09
CA SER A 152 9.45 -0.50 -7.90
C SER A 152 8.53 -1.71 -8.05
N ASP A 153 8.86 -2.63 -8.98
CA ASP A 153 8.12 -3.89 -9.10
C ASP A 153 8.16 -4.73 -7.80
N GLN A 154 9.25 -4.62 -7.03
CA GLN A 154 9.39 -5.28 -5.74
C GLN A 154 8.48 -4.65 -4.67
N ASP A 155 8.31 -3.32 -4.66
CA ASP A 155 7.40 -2.62 -3.75
C ASP A 155 5.94 -3.01 -4.08
N TYR A 156 5.55 -2.95 -5.36
CA TYR A 156 4.20 -3.36 -5.77
C TYR A 156 3.90 -4.83 -5.49
N ALA A 157 4.88 -5.73 -5.64
CA ALA A 157 4.72 -7.11 -5.23
C ALA A 157 4.53 -7.25 -3.71
N SER A 158 5.27 -6.47 -2.93
CA SER A 158 5.13 -6.41 -1.46
C SER A 158 3.72 -5.97 -1.06
N ASP A 159 3.17 -4.93 -1.72
CA ASP A 159 1.80 -4.46 -1.50
C ASP A 159 0.73 -5.51 -1.83
N LEU A 160 0.88 -6.18 -2.96
CA LEU A 160 -0.12 -7.14 -3.45
C LEU A 160 -0.11 -8.42 -2.61
N VAL A 161 1.06 -8.87 -2.16
CA VAL A 161 1.16 -9.96 -1.19
C VAL A 161 0.57 -9.54 0.16
N ALA A 162 0.84 -8.30 0.62
CA ALA A 162 0.24 -7.74 1.83
C ALA A 162 -1.30 -7.68 1.76
N PHE A 163 -1.86 -7.31 0.61
CA PHE A 163 -3.31 -7.35 0.37
C PHE A 163 -3.90 -8.75 0.55
N ALA A 164 -3.23 -9.79 0.01
CA ALA A 164 -3.68 -11.17 0.17
C ALA A 164 -3.61 -11.65 1.64
N VAL A 165 -2.49 -11.39 2.34
CA VAL A 165 -2.33 -11.75 3.76
C VAL A 165 -3.34 -10.99 4.63
N GLY A 166 -3.51 -9.69 4.40
CA GLY A 166 -4.48 -8.87 5.12
C GLY A 166 -5.90 -9.43 5.00
N ARG A 167 -6.30 -9.85 3.80
CA ARG A 167 -7.61 -10.49 3.58
C ARG A 167 -7.80 -11.79 4.37
N LEU A 168 -6.76 -12.60 4.54
CA LEU A 168 -6.82 -13.81 5.36
C LEU A 168 -7.04 -13.45 6.82
N LEU A 169 -6.27 -12.49 7.36
CA LEU A 169 -6.41 -12.03 8.73
C LEU A 169 -7.79 -11.43 9.02
N TYR A 170 -8.41 -10.74 8.05
CA TYR A 170 -9.79 -10.24 8.19
C TYR A 170 -10.83 -11.34 8.23
N LYS A 171 -10.70 -12.32 7.33
CA LYS A 171 -11.68 -13.41 7.23
C LYS A 171 -11.57 -14.38 8.38
N ASN A 172 -10.38 -14.55 8.93
CA ASN A 172 -10.11 -15.43 10.06
C ASN A 172 -9.27 -14.70 11.13
N PRO A 173 -9.91 -13.94 12.03
CA PRO A 173 -9.21 -13.19 13.08
C PRO A 173 -8.42 -14.05 14.09
N ALA A 174 -8.69 -15.36 14.14
CA ALA A 174 -7.96 -16.31 14.98
C ALA A 174 -6.66 -16.83 14.33
N LEU A 175 -6.46 -16.58 13.02
CA LEU A 175 -5.27 -16.99 12.29
C LEU A 175 -4.07 -16.15 12.73
N SER A 176 -2.96 -16.79 13.10
CA SER A 176 -1.72 -16.06 13.41
C SER A 176 -1.15 -15.35 12.18
N VAL A 177 -0.39 -14.29 12.41
CA VAL A 177 0.27 -13.55 11.31
C VAL A 177 1.19 -14.47 10.50
N LYS A 178 1.98 -15.30 11.18
CA LYS A 178 2.84 -16.33 10.56
C LYS A 178 2.03 -17.31 9.70
N ALA A 179 0.92 -17.83 10.21
CA ALA A 179 0.08 -18.77 9.46
C ALA A 179 -0.56 -18.09 8.24
N ALA A 180 -1.02 -16.85 8.36
CA ALA A 180 -1.57 -16.09 7.24
C ALA A 180 -0.54 -15.84 6.13
N ILE A 181 0.71 -15.51 6.49
CA ILE A 181 1.80 -15.35 5.52
C ILE A 181 2.09 -16.67 4.80
N LEU A 182 2.19 -17.77 5.54
CA LEU A 182 2.45 -19.09 4.98
C LEU A 182 1.31 -19.58 4.08
N GLU A 183 0.05 -19.38 4.48
CA GLU A 183 -1.11 -19.72 3.66
C GLU A 183 -1.15 -18.90 2.37
N ALA A 184 -0.96 -17.58 2.47
CA ALA A 184 -0.89 -16.70 1.30
C ALA A 184 0.27 -17.05 0.37
N SER A 185 1.39 -17.56 0.89
CA SER A 185 2.56 -17.92 0.07
C SER A 185 2.25 -18.97 -1.00
N GLY A 186 1.21 -19.79 -0.80
CA GLY A 186 0.74 -20.78 -1.75
C GLY A 186 -0.28 -20.26 -2.78
N PHE A 187 -0.65 -18.97 -2.73
CA PHE A 187 -1.55 -18.39 -3.72
C PHE A 187 -0.82 -18.09 -5.03
N ASN A 188 -1.55 -18.19 -6.15
CA ASN A 188 -1.07 -17.70 -7.43
C ASN A 188 -1.06 -16.17 -7.42
N TYR A 189 0.08 -15.56 -7.77
CA TYR A 189 0.24 -14.12 -7.73
C TYR A 189 -0.68 -13.37 -8.70
N ALA A 190 -0.90 -13.89 -9.90
CA ALA A 190 -1.80 -13.26 -10.87
C ALA A 190 -3.27 -13.35 -10.45
N ASP A 191 -3.68 -14.43 -9.79
CA ASP A 191 -5.00 -14.51 -9.17
C ASP A 191 -5.15 -13.49 -8.05
N THR A 192 -4.09 -13.26 -7.26
CA THR A 192 -4.05 -12.18 -6.26
C THR A 192 -4.18 -10.80 -6.91
N VAL A 193 -3.47 -10.53 -7.99
CA VAL A 193 -3.57 -9.29 -8.78
C VAL A 193 -4.97 -9.11 -9.35
N ARG A 194 -5.56 -10.17 -9.92
CA ARG A 194 -6.94 -10.16 -10.43
C ARG A 194 -7.94 -9.84 -9.32
N HIS A 195 -7.76 -10.44 -8.15
CA HIS A 195 -8.61 -10.18 -6.99
C HIS A 195 -8.46 -8.75 -6.50
N TYR A 196 -7.22 -8.24 -6.43
CA TYR A 196 -6.93 -6.86 -6.07
C TYR A 196 -7.59 -5.88 -7.03
N LEU A 197 -7.41 -6.07 -8.35
CA LEU A 197 -8.05 -5.26 -9.38
C LEU A 197 -9.57 -5.25 -9.27
N THR A 198 -10.18 -6.42 -9.07
CA THR A 198 -11.63 -6.55 -8.93
C THR A 198 -12.13 -5.86 -7.67
N LYS A 199 -11.47 -6.05 -6.53
CA LYS A 199 -11.93 -5.50 -5.24
C LYS A 199 -11.65 -4.03 -5.06
N MET A 200 -10.50 -3.56 -5.54
CA MET A 200 -10.07 -2.19 -5.35
C MET A 200 -10.56 -1.30 -6.49
N PHE A 201 -10.69 -1.81 -7.71
CA PHE A 201 -11.00 -0.95 -8.86
C PHE A 201 -12.23 -1.39 -9.66
N ASP A 202 -13.03 -2.34 -9.16
CA ASP A 202 -14.17 -2.93 -9.86
C ASP A 202 -13.80 -3.37 -11.30
N ALA A 203 -12.60 -3.92 -11.46
CA ALA A 203 -12.16 -4.46 -12.74
C ALA A 203 -13.08 -5.62 -13.17
N GLN A 204 -13.50 -5.58 -14.43
CA GLN A 204 -14.22 -6.66 -15.09
C GLN A 204 -13.21 -7.47 -15.90
N MET A 205 -13.12 -8.76 -15.61
CA MET A 205 -12.14 -9.65 -16.21
C MET A 205 -12.79 -10.48 -17.33
N SER A 206 -12.13 -10.57 -18.48
CA SER A 206 -12.52 -11.49 -19.55
C SER A 206 -12.23 -12.94 -19.13
N PRO A 207 -12.85 -13.94 -19.77
CA PRO A 207 -12.49 -15.35 -19.56
C PRO A 207 -11.01 -15.66 -19.84
N LYS A 208 -10.35 -14.82 -20.65
CA LYS A 208 -8.93 -14.93 -20.99
C LYS A 208 -8.00 -14.19 -20.02
N GLY A 209 -8.55 -13.52 -19.01
CA GLY A 209 -7.78 -12.79 -18.00
C GLY A 209 -7.51 -11.32 -18.31
N ASP A 210 -8.09 -10.77 -19.39
CA ASP A 210 -7.92 -9.35 -19.75
C ASP A 210 -8.85 -8.43 -18.95
N ILE A 211 -8.44 -7.18 -18.72
CA ILE A 211 -9.30 -6.15 -18.11
C ILE A 211 -10.20 -5.53 -19.18
N VAL A 212 -11.50 -5.82 -19.13
CA VAL A 212 -12.50 -5.37 -20.12
C VAL A 212 -12.79 -3.87 -19.97
N ASN A 213 -12.89 -3.37 -18.74
CA ASN A 213 -13.18 -1.97 -18.42
C ASN A 213 -11.90 -1.19 -18.06
N GLY A 214 -10.82 -1.36 -18.83
CA GLY A 214 -9.51 -0.77 -18.53
C GLY A 214 -9.52 0.75 -18.34
N ALA A 215 -10.36 1.48 -19.10
CA ALA A 215 -10.50 2.92 -18.97
C ALA A 215 -11.09 3.33 -17.60
N ASP A 216 -12.06 2.58 -17.09
CA ASP A 216 -12.66 2.82 -15.77
C ASP A 216 -11.68 2.52 -14.65
N VAL A 217 -10.95 1.40 -14.76
CA VAL A 217 -9.89 1.02 -13.82
C VAL A 217 -8.82 2.11 -13.76
N ARG A 218 -8.34 2.59 -14.92
CA ARG A 218 -7.38 3.68 -14.99
C ARG A 218 -7.89 4.96 -14.35
N THR A 219 -9.15 5.30 -14.60
CA THR A 219 -9.80 6.49 -14.00
C THR A 219 -9.83 6.37 -12.48
N ARG A 220 -10.15 5.18 -11.94
CA ARG A 220 -10.17 4.94 -10.50
C ARG A 220 -8.79 5.04 -9.86
N ILE A 221 -7.76 4.49 -10.51
CA ILE A 221 -6.37 4.63 -10.04
C ILE A 221 -5.99 6.11 -10.00
N TYR A 222 -6.26 6.86 -11.08
CA TYR A 222 -6.02 8.30 -11.15
C TYR A 222 -6.73 9.06 -10.02
N GLU A 223 -8.01 8.78 -9.80
CA GLU A 223 -8.80 9.43 -8.75
C GLU A 223 -8.25 9.18 -7.35
N ARG A 224 -7.79 7.95 -7.06
CA ARG A 224 -7.21 7.60 -5.75
C ARG A 224 -5.86 8.25 -5.53
N ILE A 225 -4.97 8.23 -6.52
CA ILE A 225 -3.68 8.94 -6.46
C ILE A 225 -3.94 10.43 -6.21
N ARG A 226 -4.88 11.03 -6.95
CA ARG A 226 -5.24 12.44 -6.75
C ARG A 226 -5.80 12.69 -5.35
N ALA A 227 -6.68 11.83 -4.87
CA ALA A 227 -7.26 11.96 -3.54
C ALA A 227 -6.18 11.87 -2.46
N TYR A 228 -5.23 10.94 -2.59
CA TYR A 228 -4.09 10.79 -1.69
C TYR A 228 -3.30 12.09 -1.59
N LEU A 229 -2.86 12.64 -2.73
CA LEU A 229 -2.06 13.86 -2.79
C LEU A 229 -2.77 15.07 -2.17
N LEU A 230 -4.09 15.13 -2.27
CA LEU A 230 -4.89 16.22 -1.69
C LEU A 230 -5.08 16.03 -0.18
N ILE A 231 -5.50 14.84 0.24
CA ILE A 231 -5.84 14.54 1.63
C ILE A 231 -4.60 14.47 2.50
N LYS A 232 -3.56 13.73 2.09
CA LYS A 232 -2.32 13.61 2.87
C LYS A 232 -1.71 14.98 3.16
N ARG A 233 -1.69 15.88 2.17
CA ARG A 233 -1.19 17.24 2.36
C ARG A 233 -2.08 18.05 3.30
N ASP A 234 -3.40 18.02 3.13
CA ASP A 234 -4.34 18.75 3.99
C ASP A 234 -4.26 18.25 5.45
N VAL A 235 -4.11 16.93 5.64
CA VAL A 235 -3.99 16.25 6.94
C VAL A 235 -2.63 16.51 7.62
N ILE A 236 -1.51 16.37 6.90
CA ILE A 236 -0.16 16.58 7.48
C ILE A 236 0.09 18.06 7.79
N SER A 237 -0.33 18.96 6.89
CA SER A 237 0.04 20.38 7.00
C SER A 237 -0.89 21.21 7.88
N GLY A 238 -2.02 20.64 8.34
CA GLY A 238 -3.05 21.36 9.09
C GLY A 238 -3.65 22.55 8.32
N SER A 239 -3.31 22.68 7.04
CA SER A 239 -3.70 23.75 6.15
C SER A 239 -4.55 23.15 5.05
N VAL A 240 -5.85 23.05 5.34
CA VAL A 240 -6.84 23.06 4.27
C VAL A 240 -6.50 24.29 3.42
N PHE A 241 -6.32 24.14 2.10
CA PHE A 241 -6.16 25.26 1.15
C PHE A 241 -4.77 25.84 0.85
N ARG A 242 -3.69 25.04 0.74
CA ARG A 242 -2.55 25.48 -0.11
C ARG A 242 -2.93 25.40 -1.60
N ARG A 243 -3.73 26.36 -2.08
CA ARG A 243 -4.18 26.50 -3.49
C ARG A 243 -3.03 26.39 -4.49
N THR A 244 -1.84 26.84 -4.11
CA THR A 244 -0.60 26.76 -4.90
C THR A 244 -0.07 25.33 -5.05
N TYR A 245 -0.24 24.45 -4.06
CA TYR A 245 0.13 23.04 -4.18
C TYR A 245 -0.85 22.30 -5.10
N ARG A 246 -2.16 22.49 -4.92
CA ARG A 246 -3.18 21.86 -5.76
C ARG A 246 -3.02 22.21 -7.24
N LYS A 247 -2.67 23.48 -7.55
CA LYS A 247 -2.36 23.91 -8.92
C LYS A 247 -1.11 23.27 -9.51
N ARG A 248 -0.19 22.77 -8.69
CA ARG A 248 1.04 22.08 -9.14
C ARG A 248 0.81 20.60 -9.42
N ILE A 249 -0.25 19.99 -8.87
CA ILE A 249 -0.65 18.62 -9.21
C ILE A 249 -1.22 18.64 -10.65
N ARG A 250 -0.34 18.49 -11.63
CA ARG A 250 -0.69 18.46 -13.05
C ARG A 250 -1.22 17.07 -13.43
N PRO A 251 -2.26 16.97 -14.28
CA PRO A 251 -2.78 15.68 -14.74
C PRO A 251 -1.70 14.77 -15.34
N ALA A 252 -0.70 15.34 -16.01
CA ALA A 252 0.43 14.58 -16.58
C ALA A 252 1.21 13.77 -15.54
N LEU A 253 1.42 14.31 -14.32
CA LEU A 253 2.12 13.61 -13.24
C LEU A 253 1.34 12.37 -12.79
N ILE A 254 0.04 12.55 -12.56
CA ILE A 254 -0.84 11.45 -12.11
C ILE A 254 -1.01 10.42 -13.23
N ASN A 255 -1.15 10.86 -14.48
CA ASN A 255 -1.24 9.97 -15.63
C ASN A 255 -0.01 9.08 -15.76
N GLN A 256 1.20 9.66 -15.70
CA GLN A 256 2.44 8.90 -15.77
C GLN A 256 2.55 7.86 -14.64
N ALA A 257 2.24 8.26 -13.40
CA ALA A 257 2.26 7.35 -12.26
C ALA A 257 1.18 6.25 -12.36
N SER A 258 -0.01 6.59 -12.86
CA SER A 258 -1.08 5.61 -13.11
C SER A 258 -0.65 4.60 -14.17
N ASP A 259 -0.04 5.06 -15.27
CA ASP A 259 0.43 4.20 -16.35
C ASP A 259 1.58 3.29 -15.90
N HIS A 260 2.46 3.79 -15.02
CA HIS A 260 3.51 3.00 -14.38
C HIS A 260 2.92 1.85 -13.54
N PHE A 261 1.97 2.14 -12.67
CA PHE A 261 1.32 1.11 -11.85
C PHE A 261 0.50 0.11 -12.69
N ILE A 262 -0.24 0.59 -13.68
CA ILE A 262 -1.01 -0.27 -14.59
C ILE A 262 -0.09 -1.24 -15.35
N ARG A 263 1.09 -0.77 -15.78
CA ARG A 263 2.07 -1.64 -16.45
C ARG A 263 2.50 -2.80 -15.56
N HIS A 264 2.82 -2.53 -14.28
CA HIS A 264 3.14 -3.59 -13.32
C HIS A 264 1.99 -4.60 -13.20
N LEU A 265 0.75 -4.12 -13.01
CA LEU A 265 -0.43 -4.98 -12.88
C LEU A 265 -0.66 -5.85 -14.13
N GLN A 266 -0.45 -5.30 -15.33
CA GLN A 266 -0.56 -6.03 -16.59
C GLN A 266 0.52 -7.09 -16.74
N GLN A 267 1.77 -6.77 -16.42
CA GLN A 267 2.87 -7.73 -16.45
C GLN A 267 2.63 -8.90 -15.48
N ALA A 268 2.16 -8.60 -14.27
CA ALA A 268 1.81 -9.62 -13.28
C ALA A 268 0.70 -10.58 -13.77
N LEU A 269 -0.27 -10.08 -14.54
CA LEU A 269 -1.32 -10.90 -15.13
C LEU A 269 -0.82 -11.80 -16.27
N VAL A 270 0.17 -11.36 -17.05
CA VAL A 270 0.68 -12.11 -18.21
C VAL A 270 1.70 -13.18 -17.81
N SER A 271 2.56 -12.91 -16.83
CA SER A 271 3.65 -13.81 -16.41
C SER A 271 3.19 -15.13 -15.75
N SER A 272 1.88 -15.38 -15.68
CA SER A 272 1.26 -16.56 -15.06
C SER A 272 0.67 -17.55 -16.07
N HIS A 273 0.86 -17.31 -17.37
CA HIS A 273 0.54 -18.26 -18.43
C HIS A 273 1.81 -18.99 -18.90
N PRO A 274 2.06 -20.24 -18.46
CA PRO A 274 2.94 -21.16 -19.17
C PRO A 274 2.34 -21.58 -20.53
#